data_AF-A0A8J7Z509-F1
#
_entry.id   AF-A0A8J7Z509-F1
#
_cell.length_a   1.000
_cell.length_b   1.000
_cell.length_c   1.000
_cell.angle_alpha   90.00
_cell.angle_beta   90.00
_cell.angle_gamma   90.00
#
_symmetry.space_group_name_H-M   'P 1'
#
loop_
_entity.id
_entity.type
_entity.pdbx_description
1 polymer ?
#
loop_
_entity_poly.entity_id
_entity_poly.type
_entity_poly.pdbx_seq_one_letter_code
_entity_poly.pdbx_strand_id
1 'polypeptide(L)'
;MTEEIVTTNVEKIIEDVPAKELLLFCIPISLIFAVSGMDFIGYFIYLATRSPSEIYERGVYNVLFLGFMVTTISLFVVSFVINKVRWKKPLAYFGTQKGNWKLGLIVVGVFILLVPLFYFNHDVEVLVNTYPMAKAATSKWYFFVLYELAYIIFYYIPYEFYFRGILQLGLSKTWKKWQSILFVTILTTALHATKPWTEIIASLVAGVIFGIIAEKTDSWLYVFIMHILAGVATDTFCALGYVGVL
;
A
#
# COMPACT_ATOMS: atom_id res chain seq x y z
N MET A 1 -25.17 22.19 26.98
CA MET A 1 -25.06 21.53 25.66
C MET A 1 -23.80 21.93 24.91
N THR A 2 -23.49 23.22 24.72
CA THR A 2 -22.28 23.68 24.03
C THR A 2 -20.97 23.36 24.77
N GLU A 3 -20.90 23.58 26.09
CA GLU A 3 -19.71 23.24 26.89
C GLU A 3 -19.43 21.73 26.91
N GLU A 4 -20.45 20.90 27.06
CA GLU A 4 -20.35 19.44 27.08
C GLU A 4 -19.89 18.85 25.74
N ILE A 5 -20.30 19.46 24.61
CA ILE A 5 -19.81 19.10 23.28
C ILE A 5 -18.34 19.51 23.12
N VAL A 6 -17.93 20.65 23.67
CA VAL A 6 -16.54 21.12 23.61
C VAL A 6 -15.63 20.21 24.43
N THR A 7 -16.00 19.86 25.67
CA THR A 7 -15.21 18.96 26.52
C THR A 7 -15.06 17.56 25.91
N THR A 8 -16.16 16.98 25.40
CA THR A 8 -16.14 15.66 24.73
C THR A 8 -15.23 15.64 23.49
N ASN A 9 -15.17 16.76 22.74
CA ASN A 9 -14.28 16.86 21.58
C ASN A 9 -12.81 16.99 21.99
N VAL A 10 -12.51 17.68 23.09
CA VAL A 10 -11.15 17.81 23.63
C VAL A 10 -10.64 16.47 24.16
N GLU A 11 -11.46 15.72 24.90
CA GLU A 11 -11.10 14.39 25.43
C GLU A 11 -10.74 13.41 24.31
N LYS A 12 -11.55 13.34 23.24
CA LYS A 12 -11.26 12.49 22.07
C LYS A 12 -9.94 12.84 21.37
N ILE A 13 -9.52 14.11 21.43
CA ILE A 13 -8.24 14.54 20.85
C ILE A 13 -7.07 14.07 21.72
N ILE A 14 -7.25 13.99 23.04
CA ILE A 14 -6.19 13.64 24.00
C ILE A 14 -6.03 12.12 24.13
N GLU A 15 -7.13 11.36 24.23
CA GLU A 15 -7.08 9.91 24.47
C GLU A 15 -6.72 9.09 23.24
N ASP A 16 -5.82 8.12 23.36
CA ASP A 16 -5.48 7.24 22.24
C ASP A 16 -6.69 6.49 21.69
N VAL A 17 -6.68 6.27 20.36
CA VAL A 17 -7.73 5.47 19.72
C VAL A 17 -7.60 4.02 20.25
N PRO A 18 -8.65 3.45 20.87
CA PRO A 18 -8.56 2.10 21.40
C PRO A 18 -8.26 1.09 20.28
N ALA A 19 -7.34 0.15 20.51
CA ALA A 19 -6.99 -0.89 19.52
C ALA A 19 -8.20 -1.63 18.98
N LYS A 20 -9.19 -1.94 19.84
CA LYS A 20 -10.44 -2.60 19.43
C LYS A 20 -11.21 -1.81 18.38
N GLU A 21 -11.21 -0.47 18.45
CA GLU A 21 -11.88 0.37 17.46
C GLU A 21 -11.09 0.38 16.15
N LEU A 22 -9.76 0.53 16.21
CA LEU A 22 -8.91 0.44 15.03
C LEU A 22 -9.12 -0.88 14.28
N LEU A 23 -9.08 -2.00 15.00
CA LEU A 23 -9.28 -3.34 14.41
C LEU A 23 -10.70 -3.52 13.86
N LEU A 24 -11.73 -3.05 14.57
CA LEU A 24 -13.12 -3.14 14.13
C LEU A 24 -13.34 -2.48 12.76
N PHE A 25 -12.69 -1.35 12.50
CA PHE A 25 -12.80 -0.65 11.22
C PHE A 25 -11.80 -1.15 10.18
N CYS A 26 -10.55 -1.40 10.57
CA CYS A 26 -9.49 -1.71 9.63
C CYS A 26 -9.53 -3.18 9.14
N ILE A 27 -9.96 -4.15 9.94
CA ILE A 27 -10.03 -5.53 9.45
C ILE A 27 -11.03 -5.64 8.27
N PRO A 28 -12.29 -5.16 8.37
CA PRO A 28 -13.22 -5.20 7.25
C PRO A 28 -12.74 -4.44 6.02
N ILE A 29 -12.13 -3.26 6.20
CA ILE A 29 -11.57 -2.48 5.09
C ILE A 29 -10.47 -3.28 4.37
N SER A 30 -9.57 -3.91 5.13
CA SER A 30 -8.48 -4.71 4.56
C SER A 30 -9.01 -5.93 3.82
N LEU A 31 -10.09 -6.57 4.31
CA LEU A 31 -10.75 -7.69 3.65
C LEU A 31 -11.44 -7.25 2.35
N ILE A 32 -12.17 -6.14 2.37
CA ILE A 32 -12.79 -5.56 1.17
C ILE A 32 -11.71 -5.26 0.14
N PHE A 33 -10.61 -4.62 0.54
CA PHE A 33 -9.48 -4.36 -0.34
C PHE A 33 -8.88 -5.66 -0.91
N ALA A 34 -8.65 -6.68 -0.08
CA ALA A 34 -8.10 -7.96 -0.52
C ALA A 34 -9.00 -8.64 -1.57
N VAL A 35 -10.30 -8.74 -1.30
CA VAL A 35 -11.25 -9.46 -2.17
C VAL A 35 -11.59 -8.67 -3.44
N SER A 36 -11.52 -7.35 -3.38
CA SER A 36 -11.71 -6.48 -4.56
C SER A 36 -10.46 -6.34 -5.43
N GLY A 37 -9.32 -6.87 -5.00
CA GLY A 37 -8.11 -6.94 -5.81
C GLY A 37 -8.33 -7.76 -7.07
N MET A 38 -7.76 -7.31 -8.19
CA MET A 38 -7.95 -7.90 -9.53
C MET A 38 -7.69 -9.42 -9.58
N ASP A 39 -6.70 -9.90 -8.85
CA ASP A 39 -6.35 -11.33 -8.81
C ASP A 39 -7.39 -12.16 -8.03
N PHE A 40 -7.99 -11.61 -6.96
CA PHE A 40 -9.05 -12.28 -6.21
C PHE A 40 -10.37 -12.28 -6.97
N ILE A 41 -10.73 -11.17 -7.63
CA ILE A 41 -11.92 -11.13 -8.51
C ILE A 41 -11.79 -12.16 -9.63
N GLY A 42 -10.65 -12.21 -10.31
CA GLY A 42 -10.37 -13.22 -11.34
C GLY A 42 -10.46 -14.65 -10.80
N TYR A 43 -9.93 -14.90 -9.60
CA TYR A 43 -10.01 -16.21 -8.94
C TYR A 43 -11.45 -16.62 -8.59
N PHE A 44 -12.27 -15.71 -8.05
CA PHE A 44 -13.67 -16.01 -7.74
C PHE A 44 -14.51 -16.23 -9.00
N ILE A 45 -14.26 -15.47 -10.08
CA ILE A 45 -14.88 -15.72 -11.38
C ILE A 45 -14.49 -17.10 -11.89
N TYR A 46 -13.19 -17.45 -11.86
CA TYR A 46 -12.73 -18.78 -12.25
C TYR A 46 -13.40 -19.90 -11.43
N LEU A 47 -13.53 -19.74 -10.11
CA LEU A 47 -14.22 -20.72 -9.27
C LEU A 47 -15.70 -20.87 -9.64
N ALA A 48 -16.36 -19.75 -9.97
CA ALA A 48 -17.78 -19.73 -10.31
C ALA A 48 -18.06 -20.28 -11.71
N THR A 49 -17.22 -19.98 -12.70
CA THR A 49 -17.45 -20.32 -14.11
C THR A 49 -16.70 -21.57 -14.57
N ARG A 50 -15.65 -21.97 -13.82
CA ARG A 50 -14.67 -23.02 -14.21
C ARG A 50 -14.04 -22.78 -15.59
N SER A 51 -14.15 -21.56 -16.12
CA SER A 51 -13.65 -21.19 -17.44
C SER A 51 -12.30 -20.50 -17.32
N PRO A 52 -11.23 -21.03 -17.94
CA PRO A 52 -9.93 -20.36 -18.01
C PRO A 52 -9.95 -19.11 -18.90
N SER A 53 -10.98 -18.90 -19.74
CA SER A 53 -11.01 -17.84 -20.76
C SER A 53 -11.80 -16.59 -20.36
N GLU A 54 -12.45 -16.57 -19.19
CA GLU A 54 -13.08 -15.38 -18.62
C GLU A 54 -12.25 -14.79 -17.46
N ILE A 55 -10.92 -14.97 -17.54
CA ILE A 55 -10.02 -14.32 -16.61
C ILE A 55 -10.14 -12.82 -16.84
N TYR A 56 -10.48 -12.11 -15.77
CA TYR A 56 -10.42 -10.66 -15.67
C TYR A 56 -9.19 -10.12 -16.44
N GLU A 57 -9.42 -9.56 -17.62
CA GLU A 57 -8.33 -9.07 -18.45
C GLU A 57 -7.71 -7.88 -17.72
N ARG A 58 -6.38 -7.89 -17.53
CA ARG A 58 -5.64 -6.73 -16.96
C ARG A 58 -5.54 -5.58 -17.96
N GLY A 59 -6.67 -5.25 -18.59
CA GLY A 59 -6.82 -4.07 -19.42
C GLY A 59 -6.60 -2.82 -18.58
N VAL A 60 -6.10 -1.76 -19.24
CA VAL A 60 -5.74 -0.51 -18.55
C VAL A 60 -6.91 0.08 -17.75
N TYR A 61 -8.13 -0.01 -18.25
CA TYR A 61 -9.32 0.46 -17.56
C TYR A 61 -9.61 -0.32 -16.28
N ASN A 62 -9.43 -1.65 -16.32
CA ASN A 62 -9.62 -2.52 -15.17
C ASN A 62 -8.59 -2.22 -14.07
N VAL A 63 -7.32 -2.07 -14.45
CA VAL A 63 -6.23 -1.70 -13.51
C VAL A 63 -6.45 -0.32 -12.90
N LEU A 64 -6.79 0.68 -13.71
CA LEU A 64 -6.99 2.04 -13.22
C LEU A 64 -8.30 2.19 -12.43
N PHE A 65 -9.42 1.68 -12.94
CA PHE A 65 -10.73 1.90 -12.35
C PHE A 65 -10.98 0.97 -11.16
N LEU A 66 -10.88 -0.35 -11.35
CA LEU A 66 -11.17 -1.30 -10.28
C LEU A 66 -9.98 -1.46 -9.34
N GLY A 67 -8.75 -1.49 -9.86
CA GLY A 67 -7.55 -1.53 -9.01
C GLY A 67 -7.39 -0.26 -8.20
N PHE A 68 -7.16 0.88 -8.85
CA PHE A 68 -6.75 2.09 -8.12
C PHE A 68 -7.91 2.83 -7.44
N MET A 69 -9.10 2.93 -8.04
CA MET A 69 -10.19 3.63 -7.35
C MET A 69 -10.69 2.85 -6.14
N VAL A 70 -10.80 1.53 -6.22
CA VAL A 70 -11.21 0.74 -5.04
C VAL A 70 -10.15 0.84 -3.94
N THR A 71 -8.86 0.83 -4.29
CA THR A 71 -7.77 1.09 -3.33
C THR A 71 -7.94 2.46 -2.67
N THR A 72 -8.11 3.52 -3.46
CA THR A 72 -8.29 4.89 -2.95
C THR A 72 -9.53 4.99 -2.06
N ILE A 73 -10.67 4.45 -2.50
CA ILE A 73 -11.93 4.55 -1.76
C ILE A 73 -11.84 3.77 -0.45
N SER A 74 -11.43 2.50 -0.51
CA SER A 74 -11.39 1.61 0.66
C SER A 74 -10.31 2.04 1.67
N LEU A 75 -9.07 2.26 1.23
CA LEU A 75 -7.95 2.48 2.13
C LEU A 75 -7.79 3.96 2.53
N PHE A 76 -8.04 4.89 1.63
CA PHE A 76 -7.87 6.32 1.92
C PHE A 76 -9.18 6.99 2.33
N VAL A 77 -10.19 6.99 1.46
CA VAL A 77 -11.43 7.78 1.69
C VAL A 77 -12.16 7.30 2.94
N VAL A 78 -12.44 5.99 3.04
CA VAL A 78 -13.16 5.44 4.19
C VAL A 78 -12.40 5.68 5.49
N SER A 79 -11.11 5.36 5.55
CA SER A 79 -10.30 5.57 6.77
C SER A 79 -10.11 7.04 7.13
N PHE A 80 -9.99 7.93 6.14
CA PHE A 80 -9.94 9.37 6.38
C PHE A 80 -11.26 9.89 6.95
N VAL A 81 -12.40 9.46 6.39
CA VAL A 81 -13.74 9.83 6.88
C VAL A 81 -13.96 9.30 8.30
N ILE A 82 -13.61 8.04 8.58
CA ILE A 82 -13.66 7.47 9.93
C ILE A 82 -12.84 8.30 10.90
N ASN A 83 -11.60 8.67 10.53
CA ASN A 83 -10.81 9.55 11.37
C ASN A 83 -11.50 10.91 11.59
N LYS A 84 -12.01 11.57 10.54
CA LYS A 84 -12.65 12.88 10.68
C LYS A 84 -13.92 12.88 11.52
N VAL A 85 -14.74 11.83 11.40
CA VAL A 85 -16.05 11.76 12.07
C VAL A 85 -15.94 11.14 13.47
N ARG A 86 -15.16 10.06 13.60
CA ARG A 86 -15.17 9.20 14.80
C ARG A 86 -14.01 9.47 15.76
N TRP A 87 -12.78 9.46 15.26
CA TRP A 87 -11.57 9.56 16.10
C TRP A 87 -11.09 11.00 16.31
N LYS A 88 -11.35 11.88 15.33
CA LYS A 88 -11.01 13.31 15.31
C LYS A 88 -9.52 13.57 15.58
N LYS A 89 -8.64 12.67 15.15
CA LYS A 89 -7.19 12.82 15.35
C LYS A 89 -6.54 13.66 14.26
N PRO A 90 -5.52 14.46 14.58
CA PRO A 90 -4.67 15.07 13.57
C PRO A 90 -3.98 13.97 12.76
N LEU A 91 -3.75 14.18 11.45
CA LEU A 91 -3.11 13.14 10.62
C LEU A 91 -1.68 12.81 11.07
N ALA A 92 -1.01 13.74 11.76
CA ALA A 92 0.28 13.50 12.40
C ALA A 92 0.22 12.38 13.45
N TYR A 93 -0.93 12.16 14.11
CA TYR A 93 -1.13 11.02 15.03
C TYR A 93 -0.89 9.67 14.34
N PHE A 94 -1.24 9.59 13.06
CA PHE A 94 -1.05 8.44 12.18
C PHE A 94 0.18 8.59 11.27
N GLY A 95 1.15 9.43 11.64
CA GLY A 95 2.43 9.52 10.93
C GLY A 95 2.42 10.34 9.64
N THR A 96 1.36 11.09 9.32
CA THR A 96 1.41 12.09 8.23
C THR A 96 2.15 13.34 8.71
N GLN A 97 3.45 13.19 8.90
CA GLN A 97 4.36 14.20 9.42
C GLN A 97 5.80 13.87 9.02
N LYS A 98 6.73 14.79 9.27
CA LYS A 98 8.16 14.58 8.98
C LYS A 98 8.83 13.63 9.99
N GLY A 99 8.41 13.68 11.26
CA GLY A 99 9.01 12.89 12.33
C GLY A 99 10.55 12.98 12.37
N ASN A 100 11.25 11.85 12.57
CA ASN A 100 12.72 11.80 12.49
C ASN A 100 13.21 11.80 11.04
N TRP A 101 13.15 12.98 10.41
CA TRP A 101 13.42 13.15 9.00
C TRP A 101 14.86 12.86 8.59
N LYS A 102 15.84 13.06 9.49
CA LYS A 102 17.24 12.73 9.22
C LYS A 102 17.41 11.24 9.01
N LEU A 103 16.84 10.43 9.91
CA LEU A 103 16.83 8.97 9.74
C LEU A 103 16.06 8.59 8.48
N GLY A 104 14.90 9.19 8.26
CA GLY A 104 14.09 8.97 7.05
C GLY A 104 14.85 9.19 5.74
N LEU A 105 15.59 10.29 5.64
CA LEU A 105 16.41 10.57 4.45
C LEU A 105 17.60 9.61 4.32
N ILE A 106 18.23 9.20 5.43
CA ILE A 106 19.30 8.21 5.40
C ILE A 106 18.79 6.88 4.84
N VAL A 107 17.67 6.36 5.36
CA VAL A 107 17.14 5.07 4.91
C VAL A 107 16.65 5.12 3.46
N VAL A 108 16.01 6.22 3.04
CA VAL A 108 15.64 6.44 1.63
C VAL A 108 16.90 6.52 0.76
N GLY A 109 17.93 7.25 1.19
CA GLY A 109 19.20 7.36 0.48
C GLY A 109 19.88 6.00 0.29
N VAL A 110 19.94 5.16 1.34
CA VAL A 110 20.44 3.79 1.23
C VAL A 110 19.58 2.97 0.27
N PHE A 111 18.25 3.10 0.32
CA PHE A 111 17.36 2.37 -0.58
C PHE A 111 17.53 2.76 -2.05
N ILE A 112 17.79 4.03 -2.34
CA ILE A 112 18.11 4.51 -3.71
C ILE A 112 19.33 3.77 -4.27
N LEU A 113 20.34 3.48 -3.45
CA LEU A 113 21.51 2.71 -3.88
C LEU A 113 21.18 1.25 -4.24
N LEU A 114 20.04 0.73 -3.78
CA LEU A 114 19.55 -0.61 -4.12
C LEU A 114 18.67 -0.63 -5.37
N VAL A 115 18.17 0.52 -5.84
CA VAL A 115 17.31 0.62 -7.04
C VAL A 115 17.96 0.00 -8.29
N PRO A 116 19.28 0.16 -8.56
CA PRO A 116 19.90 -0.51 -9.70
C PRO A 116 19.81 -2.04 -9.67
N LEU A 117 19.62 -2.67 -8.50
CA LEU A 117 19.45 -4.13 -8.41
C LEU A 117 18.15 -4.61 -9.08
N PHE A 118 17.16 -3.73 -9.26
CA PHE A 118 15.93 -4.07 -9.98
C PHE A 118 16.16 -4.25 -11.49
N TYR A 119 17.34 -3.88 -12.02
CA TYR A 119 17.76 -4.19 -13.39
C TYR A 119 17.62 -5.67 -13.70
N PHE A 120 17.93 -6.55 -12.74
CA PHE A 120 17.84 -8.00 -12.91
C PHE A 120 16.41 -8.54 -13.05
N ASN A 121 15.38 -7.69 -13.02
CA ASN A 121 14.01 -8.11 -13.29
C ASN A 121 13.68 -8.14 -14.80
N HIS A 122 14.50 -7.53 -15.66
CA HIS A 122 14.18 -7.34 -17.09
C HIS A 122 14.08 -8.65 -17.90
N ASP A 123 14.73 -9.72 -17.46
CA ASP A 123 14.78 -11.03 -18.13
C ASP A 123 14.09 -12.16 -17.32
N VAL A 124 13.51 -11.82 -16.17
CA VAL A 124 12.77 -12.78 -15.35
C VAL A 124 11.36 -12.93 -15.91
N GLU A 125 11.14 -14.00 -16.70
CA GLU A 125 9.91 -14.24 -17.46
C GLU A 125 8.62 -14.01 -16.65
N VAL A 126 8.53 -14.52 -15.42
CA VAL A 126 7.34 -14.36 -14.58
C VAL A 126 7.08 -12.90 -14.21
N LEU A 127 8.13 -12.11 -13.95
CA LEU A 127 8.01 -10.68 -13.61
C LEU A 127 7.70 -9.86 -14.85
N VAL A 128 8.42 -10.10 -15.95
CA VAL A 128 8.18 -9.44 -17.23
C VAL A 128 6.77 -9.70 -17.72
N ASN A 129 6.19 -10.88 -17.53
CA ASN A 129 4.79 -11.12 -17.92
C ASN A 129 3.77 -10.51 -16.93
N THR A 130 4.19 -10.22 -15.69
CA THR A 130 3.31 -9.66 -14.65
C THR A 130 3.29 -8.13 -14.66
N TYR A 131 4.43 -7.47 -14.92
CA TYR A 131 4.66 -6.04 -14.71
C TYR A 131 5.10 -5.30 -15.97
N PRO A 132 4.65 -4.06 -16.20
CA PRO A 132 3.58 -3.38 -15.46
C PRO A 132 2.25 -4.12 -15.64
N MET A 133 1.38 -4.04 -14.63
CA MET A 133 0.13 -4.81 -14.63
C MET A 133 -0.75 -4.50 -15.84
N ALA A 134 -0.72 -3.25 -16.33
CA ALA A 134 -1.37 -2.84 -17.57
C ALA A 134 -0.34 -2.73 -18.70
N LYS A 135 -0.13 -3.81 -19.46
CA LYS A 135 0.83 -3.83 -20.59
C LYS A 135 0.58 -2.77 -21.65
N ALA A 136 -0.67 -2.35 -21.85
CA ALA A 136 -1.01 -1.26 -22.75
C ALA A 136 -0.29 0.07 -22.40
N ALA A 137 0.12 0.27 -21.14
CA ALA A 137 0.87 1.44 -20.71
C ALA A 137 2.27 1.52 -21.35
N THR A 138 2.87 0.40 -21.76
CA THR A 138 4.20 0.38 -22.39
C THR A 138 4.18 0.77 -23.87
N SER A 139 3.00 0.98 -24.46
CA SER A 139 2.86 1.31 -25.88
C SER A 139 3.56 2.63 -26.27
N LYS A 140 3.60 3.60 -25.36
CA LYS A 140 4.30 4.88 -25.53
C LYS A 140 4.83 5.36 -24.19
N TRP A 141 6.00 5.98 -24.17
CA TRP A 141 6.67 6.42 -22.94
C TRP A 141 5.80 7.34 -22.07
N TYR A 142 4.98 8.22 -22.67
CA TYR A 142 4.13 9.14 -21.91
C TYR A 142 2.91 8.44 -21.29
N PHE A 143 2.42 7.35 -21.88
CA PHE A 143 1.38 6.53 -21.25
C PHE A 143 1.93 5.77 -20.05
N PHE A 144 3.17 5.29 -20.13
CA PHE A 144 3.87 4.71 -18.99
C PHE A 144 4.02 5.72 -17.85
N VAL A 145 4.47 6.94 -18.13
CA VAL A 145 4.56 8.00 -17.10
C VAL A 145 3.21 8.30 -16.45
N LEU A 146 2.13 8.42 -17.25
CA LEU A 146 0.79 8.66 -16.71
C LEU A 146 0.30 7.48 -15.86
N TYR A 147 0.60 6.25 -16.27
CA TYR A 147 0.30 5.03 -15.50
C TYR A 147 1.00 5.04 -14.15
N GLU A 148 2.32 5.30 -14.11
CA GLU A 148 3.09 5.37 -12.86
C GLU A 148 2.58 6.48 -11.94
N LEU A 149 2.28 7.67 -12.48
CA LEU A 149 1.71 8.77 -11.68
C LEU A 149 0.35 8.40 -11.09
N ALA A 150 -0.51 7.75 -11.87
CA ALA A 150 -1.79 7.25 -11.36
C ALA A 150 -1.56 6.18 -10.29
N TYR A 151 -0.58 5.30 -10.47
CA TYR A 151 -0.27 4.24 -9.51
C TYR A 151 0.23 4.83 -8.18
N ILE A 152 1.13 5.81 -8.24
CA ILE A 152 1.63 6.56 -7.09
C ILE A 152 0.48 7.21 -6.31
N ILE A 153 -0.37 7.97 -7.01
CA ILE A 153 -1.42 8.79 -6.38
C ILE A 153 -2.56 7.93 -5.83
N PHE A 154 -3.03 6.97 -6.61
CA PHE A 154 -4.29 6.26 -6.33
C PHE A 154 -4.08 4.87 -5.73
N TYR A 155 -2.84 4.40 -5.60
CA TYR A 155 -2.53 3.15 -4.90
C TYR A 155 -1.51 3.35 -3.79
N TYR A 156 -0.28 3.78 -4.10
CA TYR A 156 0.80 3.81 -3.10
C TYR A 156 0.52 4.77 -1.94
N ILE A 157 -0.03 5.97 -2.21
CA ILE A 157 -0.44 6.90 -1.16
C ILE A 157 -1.54 6.27 -0.27
N PRO A 158 -2.71 5.83 -0.81
CA PRO A 158 -3.73 5.15 -0.01
C PRO A 158 -3.22 3.96 0.78
N TYR A 159 -2.39 3.12 0.16
CA TYR A 159 -1.85 1.90 0.75
C TYR A 159 -1.00 2.20 1.97
N GLU A 160 -0.01 3.08 1.83
CA GLU A 160 0.92 3.39 2.93
C GLU A 160 0.29 4.26 4.02
N PHE A 161 -0.55 5.22 3.62
CA PHE A 161 -1.37 5.99 4.56
C PHE A 161 -2.20 5.08 5.45
N TYR A 162 -2.80 4.03 4.87
CA TYR A 162 -3.64 3.10 5.59
C TYR A 162 -2.84 2.10 6.43
N PHE A 163 -1.98 1.28 5.82
CA PHE A 163 -1.32 0.18 6.50
C PHE A 163 -0.27 0.66 7.49
N ARG A 164 0.63 1.57 7.10
CA ARG A 164 1.67 2.09 8.01
C ARG A 164 1.16 3.24 8.85
N GLY A 165 0.35 4.12 8.28
CA GLY A 165 -0.20 5.25 9.00
C GLY A 165 -1.32 4.87 9.97
N ILE A 166 -2.53 4.70 9.45
CA ILE A 166 -3.74 4.49 10.25
C ILE A 166 -3.64 3.24 11.11
N LEU A 167 -3.30 2.10 10.50
CA LEU A 167 -3.33 0.81 11.18
C LEU A 167 -2.09 0.59 12.05
N GLN A 168 -0.88 0.61 11.49
CA GLN A 168 0.32 0.28 12.26
C GLN A 168 0.64 1.34 13.32
N LEU A 169 0.87 2.59 12.93
CA LEU A 169 1.23 3.65 13.89
C LEU A 169 0.08 3.94 14.85
N GLY A 170 -1.18 3.78 14.42
CA GLY A 170 -2.34 3.84 15.30
C GLY A 170 -2.35 2.74 16.35
N LEU A 171 -2.13 1.47 15.97
CA LEU A 171 -2.06 0.36 16.92
C LEU A 171 -0.88 0.53 17.88
N SER A 172 0.27 1.02 17.41
CA SER A 172 1.47 1.25 18.23
C SER A 172 1.32 2.27 19.34
N LYS A 173 0.21 3.03 19.39
CA LYS A 173 -0.11 3.89 20.53
C LYS A 173 -0.61 3.09 21.75
N THR A 174 -1.17 1.90 21.53
CA THR A 174 -1.73 1.04 22.59
C THR A 174 -1.07 -0.34 22.69
N TRP A 175 -0.53 -0.85 21.58
CA TRP A 175 0.21 -2.11 21.50
C TRP A 175 1.72 -1.87 21.63
N LYS A 176 2.47 -2.94 21.92
CA LYS A 176 3.93 -2.89 21.77
C LYS A 176 4.23 -2.74 20.28
N LYS A 177 5.16 -1.84 19.93
CA LYS A 177 5.52 -1.54 18.53
C LYS A 177 5.76 -2.77 17.65
N TRP A 178 6.46 -3.79 18.19
CA TRP A 178 6.73 -5.02 17.45
C TRP A 178 5.45 -5.81 17.11
N GLN A 179 4.42 -5.75 17.95
CA GLN A 179 3.13 -6.42 17.69
C GLN A 179 2.42 -5.77 16.51
N SER A 180 2.38 -4.44 16.47
CA SER A 180 1.80 -3.69 15.35
C SER A 180 2.56 -3.96 14.06
N ILE A 181 3.90 -3.98 14.11
CA ILE A 181 4.76 -4.29 12.94
C ILE A 181 4.43 -5.68 12.40
N LEU A 182 4.43 -6.72 13.25
CA LEU A 182 4.18 -8.09 12.79
C LEU A 182 2.74 -8.26 12.31
N PHE A 183 1.76 -7.67 12.98
CA PHE A 183 0.36 -7.75 12.57
C PHE A 183 0.15 -7.16 11.17
N VAL A 184 0.64 -5.95 10.92
CA VAL A 184 0.51 -5.30 9.61
C VAL A 184 1.38 -6.01 8.56
N THR A 185 2.53 -6.55 8.93
CA THR A 185 3.36 -7.37 8.03
C THR A 185 2.60 -8.62 7.57
N ILE A 186 1.96 -9.36 8.49
CA ILE A 186 1.18 -10.56 8.14
C ILE A 186 0.04 -10.18 7.18
N LEU A 187 -0.71 -9.12 7.48
CA LEU A 187 -1.79 -8.65 6.61
C LEU A 187 -1.28 -8.27 5.21
N THR A 188 -0.24 -7.44 5.14
CA THR A 188 0.31 -6.96 3.86
C THR A 188 0.97 -8.07 3.04
N THR A 189 1.61 -9.05 3.70
CA THR A 189 2.14 -10.25 3.03
C THR A 189 1.02 -11.12 2.47
N ALA A 190 -0.08 -11.30 3.22
CA ALA A 190 -1.23 -12.08 2.76
C ALA A 190 -1.89 -11.49 1.50
N LEU A 191 -1.82 -10.16 1.31
CA LEU A 191 -2.29 -9.49 0.09
C LEU A 191 -1.46 -9.86 -1.16
N HIS A 192 -0.28 -10.47 -0.98
CA HIS A 192 0.57 -10.96 -2.05
C HIS A 192 0.42 -12.47 -2.28
N ALA A 193 -0.51 -13.16 -1.61
CA ALA A 193 -0.63 -14.63 -1.69
C ALA A 193 -0.89 -15.18 -3.11
N THR A 194 -1.39 -14.35 -4.04
CA THR A 194 -1.61 -14.70 -5.45
C THR A 194 -0.44 -14.33 -6.36
N LYS A 195 0.64 -13.76 -5.81
CA LYS A 195 1.84 -13.32 -6.55
C LYS A 195 2.90 -14.44 -6.58
N PRO A 196 3.89 -14.35 -7.48
CA PRO A 196 5.07 -15.20 -7.45
C PRO A 196 5.67 -15.35 -6.04
N TRP A 197 6.17 -16.53 -5.70
CA TRP A 197 6.67 -16.83 -4.36
C TRP A 197 7.79 -15.88 -3.92
N THR A 198 8.60 -15.39 -4.86
CA THR A 198 9.65 -14.40 -4.62
C THR A 198 9.08 -13.08 -4.10
N GLU A 199 7.92 -12.64 -4.61
CA GLU A 199 7.22 -11.45 -4.12
C GLU A 199 6.58 -11.67 -2.75
N ILE A 200 6.13 -12.88 -2.44
CA ILE A 200 5.60 -13.20 -1.10
C ILE A 200 6.72 -13.08 -0.06
N ILE A 201 7.91 -13.62 -0.34
CA ILE A 201 9.05 -13.51 0.58
C ILE A 201 9.56 -12.06 0.65
N ALA A 202 9.66 -11.38 -0.49
CA ALA A 202 10.05 -9.98 -0.53
C ALA A 202 9.08 -9.09 0.25
N SER A 203 7.76 -9.29 0.13
CA SER A 203 6.75 -8.54 0.87
C SER A 203 6.77 -8.82 2.37
N LEU A 204 7.08 -10.05 2.80
CA LEU A 204 7.30 -10.37 4.21
C LEU A 204 8.50 -9.61 4.79
N VAL A 205 9.64 -9.68 4.12
CA VAL A 205 10.88 -9.01 4.56
C VAL A 205 10.72 -7.49 4.52
N ALA A 206 10.23 -6.95 3.41
CA ALA A 206 9.94 -5.53 3.25
C ALA A 206 8.92 -5.07 4.28
N GLY A 207 7.89 -5.88 4.58
CA GLY A 207 6.85 -5.56 5.55
C GLY A 207 7.42 -5.31 6.95
N VAL A 208 8.36 -6.15 7.41
CA VAL A 208 9.07 -5.94 8.67
C VAL A 208 9.93 -4.69 8.63
N ILE A 209 10.77 -4.54 7.59
CA ILE A 209 11.70 -3.41 7.46
C ILE A 209 10.93 -2.08 7.41
N PHE A 210 9.90 -1.99 6.57
CA PHE A 210 9.04 -0.83 6.42
C PHE A 210 8.31 -0.51 7.72
N GLY A 211 7.82 -1.54 8.41
CA GLY A 211 7.20 -1.36 9.72
C GLY A 211 8.17 -0.75 10.75
N ILE A 212 9.40 -1.27 10.83
CA ILE A 212 10.45 -0.71 11.72
C ILE A 212 10.77 0.74 11.35
N ILE A 213 10.92 1.03 10.05
CA ILE A 213 11.21 2.40 9.58
C ILE A 213 10.10 3.34 10.00
N ALA A 214 8.82 3.01 9.73
CA ALA A 214 7.69 3.83 10.13
C ALA A 214 7.67 4.12 11.65
N GLU A 215 7.96 3.12 12.49
CA GLU A 215 8.02 3.28 13.95
C GLU A 215 9.20 4.13 14.45
N LYS A 216 10.32 4.10 13.74
CA LYS A 216 11.54 4.83 14.09
C LYS A 216 11.52 6.26 13.58
N THR A 217 10.85 6.50 12.47
CA THR A 217 10.65 7.83 11.90
C THR A 217 9.38 8.50 12.44
N ASP A 218 8.43 7.75 13.00
CA ASP A 218 7.06 8.21 13.30
C ASP A 218 6.37 8.78 12.05
N SER A 219 6.68 8.21 10.89
CA SER A 219 6.22 8.68 9.58
C SER A 219 6.15 7.56 8.54
N TRP A 220 5.00 7.44 7.90
CA TRP A 220 4.82 6.53 6.76
C TRP A 220 5.38 7.11 5.45
N LEU A 221 5.71 8.40 5.39
CA LEU A 221 6.15 9.08 4.16
C LEU A 221 7.45 8.50 3.60
N TYR A 222 8.39 8.11 4.46
CA TYR A 222 9.67 7.51 4.03
C TYR A 222 9.47 6.10 3.47
N VAL A 223 8.58 5.33 4.09
CA VAL A 223 8.18 4.02 3.59
C VAL A 223 7.50 4.16 2.24
N PHE A 224 6.58 5.12 2.10
CA PHE A 224 5.96 5.45 0.82
C PHE A 224 6.98 5.76 -0.27
N ILE A 225 7.99 6.59 0.01
CA ILE A 225 9.05 6.87 -0.96
C ILE A 225 9.82 5.59 -1.33
N MET A 226 10.17 4.74 -0.37
CA MET A 226 10.83 3.46 -0.66
C MET A 226 9.94 2.52 -1.47
N HIS A 227 8.64 2.49 -1.18
CA HIS A 227 7.68 1.63 -1.87
C HIS A 227 7.48 2.07 -3.33
N ILE A 228 7.34 3.38 -3.60
CA ILE A 228 7.28 3.87 -4.99
C ILE A 228 8.58 3.58 -5.74
N LEU A 229 9.74 3.70 -5.09
CA LEU A 229 11.03 3.41 -5.73
C LEU A 229 11.12 1.94 -6.15
N ALA A 230 10.69 1.01 -5.28
CA ALA A 230 10.65 -0.40 -5.59
C ALA A 230 9.67 -0.73 -6.73
N GLY A 231 8.45 -0.17 -6.65
CA GLY A 231 7.38 -0.38 -7.63
C GLY A 231 7.74 0.15 -9.01
N VAL A 232 8.07 1.45 -9.10
CA VAL A 232 8.42 2.11 -10.36
C VAL A 232 9.65 1.46 -10.98
N ALA A 233 10.66 1.08 -10.19
CA ALA A 233 11.84 0.40 -10.72
C ALA A 233 11.48 -0.98 -11.31
N THR A 234 10.65 -1.75 -10.62
CA THR A 234 10.15 -3.05 -11.12
C THR A 234 9.41 -2.87 -12.45
N ASP A 235 8.43 -1.97 -12.50
CA ASP A 235 7.63 -1.70 -13.69
C ASP A 235 8.51 -1.18 -14.84
N THR A 236 9.48 -0.32 -14.55
CA THR A 236 10.39 0.24 -15.56
C THR A 236 11.27 -0.85 -16.19
N PHE A 237 11.99 -1.64 -15.39
CA PHE A 237 12.89 -2.66 -15.93
C PHE A 237 12.12 -3.81 -16.61
N CYS A 238 10.97 -4.21 -16.07
CA CYS A 238 10.10 -5.19 -16.74
C CYS A 238 9.50 -4.65 -18.03
N ALA A 239 9.12 -3.36 -18.09
CA ALA A 239 8.61 -2.73 -19.31
C ALA A 239 9.69 -2.68 -20.40
N LEU A 240 10.93 -2.31 -20.04
CA LEU A 240 12.06 -2.26 -20.98
C LEU A 240 12.40 -3.63 -21.55
N GLY A 241 12.40 -4.68 -20.73
CA GLY A 241 12.55 -6.06 -21.20
C GLY A 241 11.38 -6.50 -22.08
N TYR A 242 10.15 -6.20 -21.67
CA TYR A 242 8.94 -6.55 -22.43
C TYR A 242 8.89 -5.94 -23.84
N VAL A 243 9.38 -4.70 -24.01
CA VAL A 243 9.41 -4.00 -25.32
C VAL A 243 10.73 -4.22 -26.08
N GLY A 244 11.64 -5.06 -25.57
CA GLY A 244 12.88 -5.45 -26.24
C GLY A 244 13.97 -4.36 -26.29
N VAL A 245 13.98 -3.44 -25.32
CA VAL A 245 15.03 -2.41 -25.20
C VAL A 245 16.22 -2.90 -24.37
N LEU A 246 15.94 -3.68 -23.32
CA LEU A 246 16.92 -4.46 -22.55
C LEU A 246 16.74 -5.93 -22.91
#